data_AF-A0A7V3EL79-F1
#
_entry.id   AF-A0A7V3EL79-F1
#
_cell.length_a   1.000
_cell.length_b   1.000
_cell.length_c   1.000
_cell.angle_alpha   90.00
_cell.angle_beta   90.00
_cell.angle_gamma   90.00
#
_symmetry.space_group_name_H-M   'P 1'
#
loop_
_entity.id
_entity.type
_entity.pdbx_description
1 polymer ?
#
loop_
_entity_poly.entity_id
_entity_poly.type
_entity_poly.pdbx_seq_one_letter_code
_entity_poly.pdbx_strand_id
1 'polypeptide(L)'
;MQNHIALYNADGELIDRITERRLEKLQALGRIARVVRHRKGHINRVIQIRLPGEGKPARPADYLGTRYSVKQPLGDGRSCWRLRSLGGRQSETDLAPEEVRPVFLQVVLDCLSHARV
;
A
#
# COMPACT_ATOMS: atom_id res chain seq x y z
N MET A 1 29.89 -2.14 27.00
CA MET A 1 28.85 -1.32 26.34
C MET A 1 27.99 -2.25 25.50
N GLN A 2 26.68 -2.32 25.74
CA GLN A 2 25.80 -3.15 24.90
C GLN A 2 25.70 -2.51 23.52
N ASN A 3 26.22 -3.19 22.50
CA ASN A 3 26.03 -2.78 21.11
C ASN A 3 24.56 -3.05 20.75
N HIS A 4 23.76 -2.00 20.84
CA HIS A 4 22.37 -2.04 20.44
C HIS A 4 22.26 -1.91 18.93
N ILE A 5 21.63 -2.90 18.29
CA ILE A 5 21.42 -2.98 16.85
C ILE A 5 20.03 -2.42 16.54
N ALA A 6 19.95 -1.50 15.58
CA ALA A 6 18.67 -0.94 15.15
C ALA A 6 17.81 -1.99 14.42
N LEU A 7 16.58 -2.21 14.90
CA LEU A 7 15.59 -3.10 14.33
C LEU A 7 14.50 -2.31 13.61
N TYR A 8 14.35 -2.56 12.32
CA TYR A 8 13.36 -1.93 11.46
C TYR A 8 12.25 -2.91 11.08
N ASN A 9 11.02 -2.40 10.93
CA ASN A 9 9.91 -3.16 10.34
C ASN A 9 10.10 -3.26 8.82
N ALA A 10 9.20 -4.01 8.18
CA ALA A 10 9.20 -4.16 6.73
C ALA A 10 8.90 -2.85 5.98
N ASP A 11 8.32 -1.85 6.63
CA ASP A 11 8.04 -0.51 6.10
C ASP A 11 9.24 0.45 6.22
N GLY A 12 10.30 0.04 6.92
CA GLY A 12 11.51 0.83 7.12
C GLY A 12 11.46 1.77 8.34
N GLU A 13 10.48 1.61 9.22
CA GLU A 13 10.37 2.34 10.48
C GLU A 13 11.16 1.63 11.59
N LEU A 14 11.81 2.42 12.45
CA LEU A 14 12.55 1.88 13.59
C LEU A 14 11.56 1.39 14.66
N ILE A 15 11.57 0.10 14.95
CA ILE A 15 10.72 -0.51 15.98
C ILE A 15 11.44 -0.48 17.34
N ASP A 16 12.70 -0.92 17.36
CA ASP A 16 13.43 -1.20 18.60
C ASP A 16 14.95 -1.19 18.37
N ARG A 17 15.70 -1.24 19.48
CA ARG A 17 17.16 -1.36 19.52
C ARG A 17 17.54 -2.63 20.28
N ILE A 18 17.82 -3.69 19.54
CA ILE A 18 17.97 -5.05 20.07
C ILE A 18 19.43 -5.43 20.35
N THR A 19 19.64 -6.41 21.22
CA THR A 19 20.96 -7.03 21.43
C THR A 19 21.22 -8.17 20.43
N GLU A 20 22.47 -8.57 20.27
CA GLU A 20 22.86 -9.73 19.43
C GLU A 20 22.13 -11.02 19.83
N ARG A 21 21.99 -11.30 21.14
CA ARG A 21 21.22 -12.45 21.63
C ARG A 21 19.76 -12.43 21.18
N ARG A 22 19.13 -11.24 21.12
CA ARG A 22 17.75 -11.10 20.64
C ARG A 22 17.68 -11.24 19.12
N LEU A 23 18.71 -10.77 18.40
CA LEU A 23 18.83 -10.99 16.97
C LEU A 23 18.90 -12.49 16.63
N GLU A 24 19.75 -13.26 17.30
CA GLU A 24 19.88 -14.70 17.09
C GLU A 24 18.52 -15.42 17.24
N LYS A 25 17.77 -15.08 18.30
CA LYS A 25 16.41 -15.60 18.50
C LYS A 25 15.47 -15.24 17.34
N LEU A 26 15.50 -13.99 16.88
CA LEU A 26 14.65 -13.55 15.76
C LEU A 26 15.04 -14.23 14.44
N GLN A 27 16.34 -14.50 14.22
CA GLN A 27 16.80 -15.25 13.06
C GLN A 27 16.36 -16.71 13.12
N ALA A 28 16.47 -17.36 14.29
CA ALA A 28 15.99 -18.73 14.49
C ALA A 28 14.47 -18.86 14.26
N LEU A 29 13.71 -17.82 14.59
CA LEU A 29 12.27 -17.75 14.35
C LEU A 29 11.89 -17.35 12.91
N GLY A 30 12.86 -17.16 12.01
CA GLY A 30 12.60 -16.74 10.63
C GLY A 30 12.01 -15.33 10.51
N ARG A 31 12.20 -14.46 11.52
CA ARG A 31 11.59 -13.11 11.57
C ARG A 31 12.45 -12.01 10.96
N ILE A 32 13.66 -12.33 10.50
CA ILE A 32 14.59 -11.36 9.92
C ILE A 32 14.69 -11.58 8.42
N ALA A 33 14.31 -10.56 7.65
CA ALA A 33 14.48 -10.57 6.20
C ALA A 33 15.91 -10.23 5.80
N ARG A 34 16.56 -9.30 6.52
CA ARG A 34 17.90 -8.83 6.16
C ARG A 34 18.69 -8.37 7.38
N VAL A 35 19.98 -8.75 7.41
CA VAL A 35 20.99 -8.21 8.33
C VAL A 35 21.92 -7.31 7.52
N VAL A 36 22.00 -6.03 7.88
CA VAL A 36 22.87 -5.05 7.20
C VAL A 36 24.11 -4.83 8.04
N ARG A 37 25.26 -5.20 7.48
CA ARG A 37 26.57 -5.08 8.12
C ARG A 37 27.33 -3.88 7.54
N HIS A 38 28.08 -3.20 8.40
CA HIS A 38 29.03 -2.18 7.97
C HIS A 38 30.28 -2.86 7.38
N ARG A 39 31.04 -2.13 6.54
CA ARG A 39 32.30 -2.64 5.95
C ARG A 39 33.32 -3.08 7.01
N LYS A 40 33.23 -2.49 8.21
CA LYS A 40 34.06 -2.82 9.39
C LYS A 40 33.55 -4.02 10.21
N GLY A 41 32.59 -4.80 9.69
CA GLY A 41 32.14 -6.07 10.27
C GLY A 41 31.03 -6.00 11.33
N HIS A 42 30.77 -4.85 11.95
CA HIS A 42 29.68 -4.70 12.91
C HIS A 42 28.30 -4.62 12.23
N ILE A 43 27.27 -5.05 12.95
CA ILE A 43 25.89 -5.00 12.48
C ILE A 43 25.36 -3.56 12.66
N ASN A 44 24.98 -2.93 11.56
CA ASN A 44 24.42 -1.58 11.58
C ASN A 44 22.93 -1.63 11.90
N ARG A 45 22.19 -2.46 11.16
CA ARG A 45 20.74 -2.60 11.32
C ARG A 45 20.21 -3.94 10.84
N VAL A 46 19.03 -4.30 11.30
CA VAL A 46 18.28 -5.48 10.90
C VAL A 46 16.87 -5.12 10.50
N ILE A 47 16.35 -5.81 9.51
CA ILE A 47 15.04 -5.58 8.92
C ILE A 47 14.20 -6.84 9.12
N GLN A 48 13.03 -6.69 9.76
CA GLN A 48 12.10 -7.79 9.95
C GLN A 48 11.42 -8.18 8.64
N ILE A 49 11.04 -9.46 8.55
CA ILE A 49 10.17 -9.94 7.49
C ILE A 49 8.75 -9.43 7.71
N ARG A 50 8.06 -9.11 6.62
CA ARG A 50 6.62 -8.90 6.63
C ARG A 50 5.91 -10.24 6.76
N LEU A 51 5.00 -10.35 7.71
CA LEU A 51 4.22 -11.57 7.87
C LEU A 51 3.04 -11.61 6.90
N PRO A 52 2.59 -12.82 6.49
CA PRO A 52 1.33 -12.97 5.79
C PRO A 52 0.18 -12.36 6.61
N GLY A 53 -0.56 -11.42 6.02
CA GLY A 53 -1.67 -10.72 6.68
C GLY A 53 -1.31 -9.32 7.22
N GLU A 54 -0.03 -8.95 7.30
CA GLU A 54 0.36 -7.57 7.62
C GLU A 54 0.09 -6.64 6.42
N GLY A 55 -0.72 -5.59 6.63
CA GLY A 55 -1.15 -4.67 5.58
C GLY A 55 0.03 -3.98 4.89
N LYS A 56 0.06 -4.01 3.55
CA LYS A 56 1.13 -3.44 2.70
C LYS A 56 1.39 -1.95 3.01
N PRO A 57 2.64 -1.45 2.86
CA PRO A 57 2.91 -0.02 2.95
C PRO A 57 2.04 0.70 1.94
N ALA A 58 1.45 1.81 2.35
CA ALA A 58 0.73 2.68 1.44
C ALA A 58 1.73 3.22 0.41
N ARG A 59 1.54 2.83 -0.85
CA ARG A 59 2.30 3.41 -1.97
C ARG A 59 1.63 4.71 -2.39
N PRO A 60 2.37 5.70 -2.92
CA PRO A 60 1.75 6.88 -3.53
C PRO A 60 0.66 6.53 -4.56
N ALA A 61 0.86 5.44 -5.31
CA ALA A 61 -0.14 4.89 -6.23
C ALA A 61 -1.44 4.42 -5.56
N ASP A 62 -1.40 3.96 -4.30
CA ASP A 62 -2.60 3.55 -3.56
C ASP A 62 -3.52 4.76 -3.26
N TYR A 63 -2.97 5.98 -3.22
CA TYR A 63 -3.74 7.23 -3.07
C TYR A 63 -4.26 7.78 -4.39
N LEU A 64 -3.59 7.49 -5.50
CA LEU A 64 -4.02 7.90 -6.84
C LEU A 64 -5.26 7.12 -7.32
N GLY A 65 -5.58 6.00 -6.69
CA GLY A 65 -6.63 5.09 -7.11
C GLY A 65 -6.20 4.24 -8.32
N THR A 66 -7.17 3.77 -9.09
CA THR A 66 -6.92 3.01 -10.32
C THR A 66 -6.93 3.93 -11.56
N ARG A 67 -6.67 3.34 -12.74
CA ARG A 67 -6.80 4.04 -14.03
C ARG A 67 -8.18 4.66 -14.24
N TYR A 68 -9.22 4.07 -13.67
CA TYR A 68 -10.62 4.46 -13.89
C TYR A 68 -11.34 4.93 -12.62
N SER A 69 -10.74 4.75 -11.44
CA SER A 69 -11.36 5.12 -10.17
C SER A 69 -10.38 5.81 -9.23
N VAL A 70 -10.90 6.62 -8.31
CA VAL A 70 -10.18 7.33 -7.25
C VAL A 70 -10.84 7.06 -5.91
N LYS A 71 -10.06 7.07 -4.83
CA LYS A 71 -10.64 7.06 -3.47
C LYS A 71 -11.15 8.47 -3.15
N GLN A 72 -12.42 8.58 -2.80
CA GLN A 72 -13.05 9.79 -2.32
C GLN A 72 -13.29 9.68 -0.81
N PRO A 73 -12.75 10.60 0.02
CA PRO A 73 -13.12 10.69 1.42
C PRO A 73 -14.56 11.21 1.56
N LEU A 74 -15.31 10.63 2.48
CA LEU A 74 -16.65 11.07 2.86
C LEU A 74 -16.56 11.94 4.13
N GLY A 75 -17.55 12.82 4.33
CA GLY A 75 -17.56 13.78 5.46
C GLY A 75 -17.62 13.13 6.85
N ASP A 76 -17.94 11.85 6.93
CA ASP A 76 -18.01 11.04 8.15
C ASP A 76 -16.72 10.25 8.44
N GLY A 77 -15.65 10.52 7.69
CA GLY A 77 -14.35 9.85 7.83
C GLY A 77 -14.25 8.51 7.10
N ARG A 78 -15.30 8.04 6.43
CA ARG A 78 -15.24 6.86 5.56
C ARG A 78 -14.64 7.22 4.20
N SER A 79 -14.38 6.23 3.36
CA SER A 79 -13.94 6.45 1.98
C SER A 79 -14.66 5.52 1.02
N CYS A 80 -15.04 6.02 -0.14
CA CYS A 80 -15.61 5.23 -1.22
C CYS A 80 -14.74 5.28 -2.49
N TRP A 81 -14.99 4.38 -3.43
CA TRP A 81 -14.40 4.43 -4.76
C TRP A 81 -15.32 5.21 -5.69
N ARG A 82 -14.78 6.24 -6.36
CA ARG A 82 -15.47 7.05 -7.36
C ARG A 82 -14.84 6.85 -8.74
N LEU A 83 -15.64 6.85 -9.80
CA LEU A 83 -15.12 6.85 -11.16
C LEU A 83 -14.48 8.20 -11.52
N ARG A 84 -13.41 8.17 -12.32
CA ARG A 84 -12.79 9.37 -12.91
C ARG A 84 -13.70 9.91 -14.02
N SER A 85 -13.82 11.24 -14.11
CA SER A 85 -14.48 11.86 -15.27
C SER A 85 -13.60 11.75 -16.51
N LEU A 86 -14.22 11.39 -17.64
CA LEU A 86 -13.58 11.26 -18.94
C LEU A 86 -13.27 12.61 -19.60
N GLY A 87 -13.96 13.68 -19.18
CA GLY A 87 -13.89 15.01 -19.82
C GLY A 87 -12.72 15.89 -19.38
N GLY A 88 -11.73 15.36 -18.67
CA GLY A 88 -10.59 16.11 -18.11
C GLY A 88 -10.96 17.04 -16.95
N ARG A 89 -12.20 17.54 -16.89
CA ARG A 89 -12.75 18.29 -15.75
C ARG A 89 -13.24 17.32 -14.68
N GLN A 90 -12.82 17.54 -13.43
CA GLN A 90 -13.38 16.79 -12.31
C GLN A 90 -14.85 17.19 -12.12
N SER A 91 -15.76 16.26 -12.37
CA SER A 91 -17.18 16.35 -12.03
C SER A 91 -17.63 15.07 -11.35
N GLU A 92 -18.51 15.18 -10.36
CA GLU A 92 -19.10 14.05 -9.65
C GLU A 92 -20.35 13.50 -10.36
N THR A 93 -21.08 14.38 -11.05
CA THR A 93 -22.31 14.05 -11.79
C THR A 93 -22.03 13.81 -13.27
N ASP A 94 -21.10 14.56 -13.86
CA ASP A 94 -20.80 14.54 -15.28
C ASP A 94 -19.51 13.74 -15.54
N LEU A 95 -19.63 12.42 -15.37
CA LEU A 95 -18.52 11.48 -15.55
C LEU A 95 -18.09 11.34 -17.02
N ALA A 96 -18.98 11.66 -17.96
CA ALA A 96 -18.71 11.60 -19.39
C ALA A 96 -19.24 12.87 -20.09
N PRO A 97 -18.43 13.52 -20.96
CA PRO A 97 -18.92 14.54 -21.88
C PRO A 97 -20.14 14.03 -22.67
N GLU A 98 -21.04 14.92 -23.05
CA GLU A 98 -22.30 14.55 -23.71
C GLU A 98 -22.07 13.74 -24.99
N GLU A 99 -20.99 14.06 -25.72
CA GLU A 99 -20.63 13.43 -26.98
C GLU A 99 -20.28 11.94 -26.82
N VAL A 100 -19.70 11.56 -25.68
CA VAL A 100 -19.25 10.18 -25.41
C VAL A 100 -20.11 9.46 -24.37
N ARG A 101 -21.08 10.16 -23.75
CA ARG A 101 -21.99 9.62 -22.75
C ARG A 101 -22.76 8.38 -23.24
N PRO A 102 -23.30 8.32 -24.48
CA PRO A 102 -23.99 7.12 -24.95
C PRO A 102 -23.09 5.89 -24.98
N VAL A 103 -21.84 6.05 -25.43
CA VAL A 103 -20.84 4.97 -25.50
C VAL A 103 -20.48 4.50 -24.08
N PHE A 104 -20.24 5.43 -23.17
CA PHE A 104 -19.96 5.11 -21.77
C PHE A 104 -21.09 4.31 -21.11
N LEU A 105 -22.34 4.76 -21.30
CA LEU A 105 -23.51 4.08 -20.74
C LEU A 105 -23.68 2.67 -21.31
N GLN A 106 -23.43 2.48 -22.60
CA GLN A 106 -23.48 1.15 -23.22
C GLN A 106 -22.49 0.19 -22.55
N VAL A 107 -21.24 0.61 -22.35
CA VAL A 107 -20.21 -0.21 -21.69
C VAL A 107 -20.64 -0.58 -20.26
N VAL A 108 -21.18 0.37 -19.51
CA VAL A 108 -21.66 0.10 -18.14
C VAL A 108 -22.81 -0.91 -18.14
N LEU A 109 -23.78 -0.77 -19.05
CA LEU A 109 -24.90 -1.70 -19.19
C LEU A 109 -24.42 -3.11 -19.57
N ASP A 110 -23.49 -3.20 -20.52
CA ASP A 110 -22.90 -4.47 -20.93
C ASP A 110 -22.19 -5.13 -19.75
N CYS A 111 -21.38 -4.40 -18.98
CA CYS A 111 -20.73 -4.93 -17.77
C CYS A 111 -21.72 -5.40 -16.69
N LEU A 112 -22.80 -4.66 -16.45
CA LEU A 112 -23.82 -5.02 -15.46
C LEU A 112 -24.66 -6.22 -15.88
N SER A 113 -24.88 -6.41 -17.18
CA SER A 113 -25.60 -7.58 -17.70
C SER A 113 -24.82 -8.88 -17.48
N HIS A 114 -23.48 -8.84 -17.55
CA HIS A 114 -22.61 -10.00 -17.32
C HIS A 114 -22.40 -10.33 -15.83
N ALA A 115 -22.74 -9.42 -14.91
CA ALA A 115 -22.62 -9.64 -13.47
C ALA A 115 -23.81 -10.40 -12.84
N ARG A 116 -24.81 -10.82 -13.66
CA ARG A 116 -26.00 -11.56 -13.23
C ARG A 116 -25.88 -13.09 -13.34
N VAL A 117 -24.66 -13.62 -13.36
CA VAL A 117 -24.40 -15.08 -13.36
C VAL A 117 -24.02 -15.53 -11.96
#